data_AF-A0AAX3HQU4-F1
#
_entry.id   AF-A0AAX3HQU4-F1
#
_cell.length_a   1.000
_cell.length_b   1.000
_cell.length_c   1.000
_cell.angle_alpha   90.00
_cell.angle_beta   90.00
_cell.angle_gamma   90.00
#
_symmetry.space_group_name_H-M   'P 1'
#
loop_
_entity.id
_entity.type
_entity.pdbx_description
1 polymer ?
#
loop_
_entity_poly.entity_id
_entity_poly.type
_entity_poly.pdbx_seq_one_letter_code
_entity_poly.pdbx_strand_id
1 'polypeptide(L)'
;MNTKKLLGVAVPVMLLFGCGVSEKTNTSKQEKTEESKVKESKSNSKKEKVSKEDYPNKVYKLGIEFDKLFAEHNNITREVFDGKKKKSDIVDSVKELNKTLDKFESIDPPAEYVNQQKDFEKAISYFRESFSLINEVFTRKEKREKGDKTDKELMEKSEKLVKEGDIYWLKAFKDLEGDIKIGDGTVSVKDLKELDKKAGINTDNVMKNVKDGTELIGNWGFKGTDGFIMSLILKGDKTFETYGKGEYPNKKNYIEGTWEYDKEAFTIYLHLNKRLVDGVEDTIQKKKIAYKVQDYDGENLQLFNETSFHTIKYVKQS
;
A
#
# COMPACT_ATOMS: atom_id res chain seq x y z
N MET A 1 -10.77 7.76 -23.33
CA MET A 1 -9.52 6.96 -23.21
C MET A 1 -9.70 6.04 -22.03
N ASN A 2 -9.85 4.74 -22.25
CA ASN A 2 -9.92 3.78 -21.13
C ASN A 2 -8.60 3.84 -20.37
N THR A 3 -8.62 4.38 -19.16
CA THR A 3 -7.51 4.34 -18.21
C THR A 3 -7.20 2.87 -17.94
N LYS A 4 -6.29 2.30 -18.73
CA LYS A 4 -5.60 1.06 -18.38
C LYS A 4 -4.85 1.39 -17.10
N LYS A 5 -5.48 1.05 -15.96
CA LYS A 5 -4.92 1.24 -14.62
C LYS A 5 -3.51 0.63 -14.64
N LEU A 6 -2.48 1.45 -14.51
CA LEU A 6 -1.13 0.96 -14.30
C LEU A 6 -1.13 0.28 -12.93
N LEU A 7 -1.23 -1.04 -12.92
CA LEU A 7 -0.86 -1.85 -11.77
C LEU A 7 0.67 -1.89 -11.80
N GLY A 8 1.30 -0.83 -11.26
CA GLY A 8 2.68 -0.97 -10.79
C GLY A 8 2.73 -2.06 -9.73
N VAL A 9 3.88 -2.72 -9.57
CA VAL A 9 4.05 -3.65 -8.46
C VAL A 9 3.83 -2.86 -7.16
N ALA A 10 2.82 -3.26 -6.40
CA ALA A 10 2.43 -2.63 -5.15
C ALA A 10 3.37 -3.09 -4.02
N VAL A 11 3.35 -2.37 -2.90
CA VAL A 11 4.01 -2.82 -1.67
C VAL A 11 3.06 -3.78 -0.94
N PRO A 12 3.42 -5.05 -0.72
CA PRO A 12 2.67 -6.00 0.11
C PRO A 12 2.56 -5.53 1.58
N VAL A 13 1.61 -4.66 1.91
CA VAL A 13 1.41 -4.22 3.30
C VAL A 13 0.45 -5.19 4.01
N MET A 14 0.89 -5.84 5.09
CA MET A 14 -0.04 -6.60 5.94
C MET A 14 -1.02 -5.71 6.68
N LEU A 15 -2.30 -6.09 6.71
CA LEU A 15 -3.28 -5.50 7.62
C LEU A 15 -3.02 -6.00 9.06
N LEU A 16 -2.59 -5.10 9.93
CA LEU A 16 -2.46 -5.37 11.36
C LEU A 16 -3.80 -5.23 12.10
N PHE A 17 -4.01 -6.11 13.08
CA PHE A 17 -5.20 -6.16 13.93
C PHE A 17 -5.25 -5.02 14.94
N GLY A 18 -6.27 -4.16 14.84
CA GLY A 18 -6.73 -3.30 15.92
C GLY A 18 -7.94 -3.93 16.64
N CYS A 19 -7.84 -4.11 17.95
CA CYS A 19 -8.94 -4.45 18.88
C CYS A 19 -9.76 -5.72 18.54
N GLY A 20 -9.19 -6.91 18.77
CA GLY A 20 -9.96 -8.17 18.70
C GLY A 20 -9.29 -9.39 19.34
N VAL A 21 -7.97 -9.36 19.54
CA VAL A 21 -7.27 -10.37 20.34
C VAL A 21 -7.37 -9.97 21.81
N SER A 22 -8.50 -10.32 22.44
CA SER A 22 -8.65 -10.20 23.88
C SER A 22 -7.84 -11.29 24.59
N GLU A 23 -6.69 -10.92 25.15
CA GLU A 23 -6.19 -11.56 26.37
C GLU A 23 -5.76 -10.47 27.36
N LYS A 24 -6.41 -10.51 28.53
CA LYS A 24 -6.12 -9.66 29.68
C LYS A 24 -4.68 -9.88 30.14
N THR A 25 -3.95 -8.78 30.38
CA THR A 25 -2.76 -8.64 31.27
C THR A 25 -1.50 -9.46 30.88
N ASN A 26 -0.26 -8.98 30.91
CA ASN A 26 0.39 -7.87 31.59
C ASN A 26 1.59 -7.36 30.75
N THR A 27 1.92 -6.10 30.95
CA THR A 27 3.10 -5.39 30.46
C THR A 27 4.41 -6.07 30.88
N SER A 28 5.33 -6.33 29.94
CA SER A 28 6.77 -6.12 30.18
C SER A 28 7.63 -6.17 28.91
N LYS A 29 8.41 -5.09 28.75
CA LYS A 29 9.79 -4.94 28.23
C LYS A 29 10.14 -5.36 26.80
N GLN A 30 10.60 -4.32 26.08
CA GLN A 30 11.52 -4.37 24.94
C GLN A 30 12.67 -5.34 25.18
N GLU A 31 12.91 -6.23 24.21
CA GLU A 31 14.20 -6.88 24.03
C GLU A 31 14.59 -7.01 22.55
N LYS A 32 15.90 -7.19 22.40
CA LYS A 32 16.78 -6.83 21.28
C LYS A 32 16.50 -7.58 19.97
N THR A 33 16.82 -6.88 18.88
CA THR A 33 16.95 -7.38 17.52
C THR A 33 17.94 -8.54 17.46
N GLU A 34 17.45 -9.78 17.34
CA GLU A 34 18.27 -10.93 16.94
C GLU A 34 18.31 -11.01 15.42
N GLU A 35 19.51 -10.86 14.85
CA GLU A 35 19.80 -11.20 13.46
C GLU A 35 19.51 -12.69 13.23
N SER A 36 18.32 -12.97 12.70
CA SER A 36 17.96 -14.32 12.29
C SER A 36 18.66 -14.64 10.97
N LYS A 37 19.63 -15.57 11.02
CA LYS A 37 20.28 -16.14 9.83
C LYS A 37 19.24 -16.79 8.93
N VAL A 38 19.02 -16.19 7.77
CA VAL A 38 18.20 -16.71 6.67
C VAL A 38 18.75 -18.07 6.23
N LYS A 39 17.96 -19.12 6.38
CA LYS A 39 18.25 -20.43 5.75
C LYS A 39 17.69 -20.40 4.34
N GLU A 40 18.58 -20.45 3.34
CA GLU A 40 18.22 -20.69 1.94
C GLU A 40 17.46 -22.02 1.82
N SER A 41 16.16 -21.97 1.57
CA SER A 41 15.37 -23.13 1.18
C SER A 41 15.70 -23.48 -0.26
N LYS A 42 16.51 -24.52 -0.48
CA LYS A 42 16.78 -25.07 -1.82
C LYS A 42 15.53 -25.77 -2.35
N SER A 43 14.78 -25.08 -3.20
CA SER A 43 13.74 -25.68 -4.05
C SER A 43 14.40 -26.61 -5.08
N ASN A 44 14.00 -27.88 -5.10
CA ASN A 44 14.57 -28.94 -5.93
C ASN A 44 13.82 -29.09 -7.28
N SER A 45 13.32 -28.00 -7.84
CA SER A 45 12.60 -27.96 -9.12
C SER A 45 13.53 -27.62 -10.28
N LYS A 46 13.25 -28.17 -11.46
CA LYS A 46 14.01 -27.92 -12.69
C LYS A 46 13.82 -26.46 -13.08
N LYS A 47 14.86 -25.63 -12.92
CA LYS A 47 14.79 -24.21 -13.28
C LYS A 47 14.53 -24.03 -14.78
N GLU A 48 13.65 -23.10 -15.11
CA GLU A 48 13.29 -22.69 -16.46
C GLU A 48 14.23 -21.58 -16.94
N LYS A 49 14.93 -21.81 -18.05
CA LYS A 49 15.75 -20.78 -18.69
C LYS A 49 14.89 -19.72 -19.34
N VAL A 50 15.20 -18.45 -19.07
CA VAL A 50 14.50 -17.31 -19.63
C VAL A 50 15.49 -16.46 -20.44
N SER A 51 15.05 -15.97 -21.59
CA SER A 51 15.85 -15.06 -22.42
C SER A 51 16.05 -13.71 -21.71
N LYS A 52 17.04 -12.94 -22.15
CA LYS A 52 17.25 -11.57 -21.66
C LYS A 52 16.05 -10.69 -21.94
N GLU A 53 15.45 -10.84 -23.11
CA GLU A 53 14.33 -10.02 -23.59
C GLU A 53 13.04 -10.33 -22.82
N ASP A 54 12.82 -11.60 -22.46
CA ASP A 54 11.59 -12.03 -21.79
C ASP A 54 11.65 -11.88 -20.26
N TYR A 55 12.85 -11.92 -19.68
CA TYR A 55 13.03 -11.94 -18.22
C TYR A 55 12.30 -10.79 -17.49
N PRO A 56 12.51 -9.49 -17.85
CA PRO A 56 11.89 -8.38 -17.14
C PRO A 56 10.36 -8.46 -17.14
N ASN A 57 9.75 -8.77 -18.29
CA ASN A 57 8.31 -8.86 -18.43
C ASN A 57 7.74 -10.11 -17.73
N LYS A 58 8.50 -11.20 -17.68
CA LYS A 58 8.09 -12.42 -16.97
C LYS A 58 8.02 -12.18 -15.47
N VAL A 59 9.08 -11.65 -14.85
CA VAL A 59 9.08 -11.36 -13.41
C VAL A 59 8.07 -10.27 -13.04
N TYR A 60 7.86 -9.28 -13.92
CA TYR A 60 6.83 -8.25 -13.73
C TYR A 60 5.41 -8.84 -13.70
N LYS A 61 5.07 -9.75 -14.63
CA LYS A 61 3.76 -10.43 -14.62
C LYS A 61 3.56 -11.26 -13.36
N LEU A 62 4.60 -11.97 -12.91
CA LEU A 62 4.54 -12.72 -11.65
C LEU A 62 4.38 -11.79 -10.45
N GLY A 63 5.01 -10.60 -10.46
CA GLY A 63 4.85 -9.57 -9.43
C GLY A 63 3.41 -9.10 -9.32
N ILE A 64 2.77 -8.77 -10.46
CA ILE A 64 1.36 -8.39 -10.49
C ILE A 64 0.45 -9.51 -9.95
N GLU A 65 0.73 -10.77 -10.33
CA GLU A 65 -0.02 -11.92 -9.80
C GLU A 65 0.12 -12.03 -8.29
N PHE A 66 1.35 -11.89 -7.77
CA PHE A 66 1.63 -11.93 -6.34
C PHE A 66 0.90 -10.82 -5.57
N ASP A 67 0.98 -9.57 -6.04
CA ASP A 67 0.33 -8.43 -5.38
C ASP A 67 -1.19 -8.59 -5.32
N LYS A 68 -1.79 -9.10 -6.40
CA LYS A 68 -3.22 -9.40 -6.44
C LYS A 68 -3.58 -10.44 -5.39
N LEU A 69 -2.86 -11.56 -5.34
CA LEU A 69 -3.08 -12.61 -4.35
C LEU A 69 -2.85 -12.12 -2.92
N PHE A 70 -1.90 -11.22 -2.72
CA PHE A 70 -1.60 -10.65 -1.41
C PHE A 70 -2.74 -9.73 -0.93
N ALA A 71 -3.28 -8.88 -1.81
CA ALA A 71 -4.46 -8.08 -1.51
C ALA A 71 -5.70 -8.96 -1.22
N GLU A 72 -5.88 -10.05 -1.97
CA GLU A 72 -6.93 -11.03 -1.71
C GLU A 72 -6.74 -11.72 -0.34
N HIS A 73 -5.51 -12.05 0.05
CA HIS A 73 -5.19 -12.58 1.37
C HIS A 73 -5.55 -11.60 2.50
N ASN A 74 -5.22 -10.31 2.35
CA ASN A 74 -5.63 -9.26 3.29
C ASN A 74 -7.16 -9.19 3.41
N ASN A 75 -7.87 -9.25 2.29
CA ASN A 75 -9.33 -9.24 2.28
C ASN A 75 -9.94 -10.47 2.98
N ILE A 76 -9.42 -11.67 2.67
CA ILE A 76 -9.82 -12.92 3.31
C ILE A 76 -9.60 -12.84 4.81
N THR A 77 -8.44 -12.35 5.23
CA THR A 77 -8.10 -12.18 6.64
C THR A 77 -9.14 -11.31 7.34
N ARG A 78 -9.44 -10.12 6.80
CA ARG A 78 -10.49 -9.23 7.32
C ARG A 78 -11.85 -9.93 7.43
N GLU A 79 -12.25 -10.66 6.39
CA GLU A 79 -13.52 -11.40 6.37
C GLU A 79 -13.57 -12.54 7.40
N VAL A 80 -12.44 -13.17 7.74
CA VAL A 80 -12.36 -14.13 8.85
C VAL A 80 -12.61 -13.47 10.19
N PHE A 81 -12.04 -12.29 10.44
CA PHE A 81 -12.28 -11.54 11.68
C PHE A 81 -13.70 -10.98 11.78
N ASP A 82 -14.31 -10.65 10.65
CA ASP A 82 -15.73 -10.31 10.57
C ASP A 82 -16.66 -11.54 10.74
N GLY A 83 -16.11 -12.75 10.88
CA GLY A 83 -16.88 -13.99 10.98
C GLY A 83 -17.54 -14.46 9.68
N LYS A 84 -17.17 -13.85 8.53
CA LYS A 84 -17.70 -14.16 7.19
C LYS A 84 -16.97 -15.32 6.50
N LYS A 85 -15.72 -15.56 6.88
CA LYS A 85 -14.86 -16.64 6.34
C LYS A 85 -14.27 -17.51 7.44
N LYS A 86 -13.71 -18.66 7.05
CA LYS A 86 -13.10 -19.63 7.98
C LYS A 86 -11.60 -19.38 8.09
N LYS A 87 -11.01 -19.71 9.26
CA LYS A 87 -9.55 -19.65 9.46
C LYS A 87 -8.76 -20.47 8.42
N SER A 88 -9.32 -21.58 7.92
CA SER A 88 -8.72 -22.38 6.84
C SER A 88 -8.51 -21.59 5.56
N ASP A 89 -9.35 -20.59 5.27
CA ASP A 89 -9.24 -19.78 4.05
C ASP A 89 -7.97 -18.91 4.06
N ILE A 90 -7.50 -18.51 5.25
CA ILE A 90 -6.20 -17.82 5.41
C ILE A 90 -5.06 -18.78 5.05
N VAL A 91 -5.08 -20.00 5.57
CA VAL A 91 -4.05 -21.02 5.28
C VAL A 91 -4.01 -21.36 3.79
N ASP A 92 -5.18 -21.46 3.14
CA ASP A 92 -5.25 -21.76 1.71
C ASP A 92 -4.76 -20.58 0.85
N SER A 93 -5.10 -19.34 1.20
CA SER A 93 -4.55 -18.17 0.50
C SER A 93 -3.02 -18.04 0.65
N VAL A 94 -2.46 -18.41 1.81
CA VAL A 94 -0.99 -18.49 2.00
C VAL A 94 -0.35 -19.55 1.09
N LYS A 95 -1.04 -20.66 0.81
CA LYS A 95 -0.53 -21.66 -0.15
C LYS A 95 -0.45 -21.10 -1.56
N GLU A 96 -1.47 -20.34 -2.01
CA GLU A 96 -1.46 -19.72 -3.34
C GLU A 96 -0.36 -18.66 -3.48
N LEU A 97 -0.11 -17.88 -2.41
CA LEU A 97 1.03 -16.96 -2.36
C LEU A 97 2.36 -17.71 -2.52
N ASN A 98 2.58 -18.78 -1.75
CA ASN A 98 3.79 -19.60 -1.87
C ASN A 98 3.96 -20.23 -3.26
N LYS A 99 2.88 -20.72 -3.88
CA LYS A 99 2.93 -21.23 -5.26
C LYS A 99 3.41 -20.18 -6.25
N THR A 100 3.04 -18.91 -6.04
CA THR A 100 3.51 -17.81 -6.91
C THR A 100 4.99 -17.53 -6.67
N LEU A 101 5.45 -17.55 -5.41
CA LEU A 101 6.88 -17.43 -5.08
C LEU A 101 7.71 -18.59 -5.66
N ASP A 102 7.17 -19.81 -5.69
CA ASP A 102 7.83 -20.97 -6.34
C ASP A 102 8.10 -20.69 -7.82
N LYS A 103 7.20 -19.98 -8.52
CA LYS A 103 7.40 -19.60 -9.93
C LYS A 103 8.60 -18.66 -10.09
N PHE A 104 8.82 -17.73 -9.16
CA PHE A 104 10.00 -16.86 -9.20
C PHE A 104 11.29 -17.65 -8.99
N GLU A 105 11.35 -18.54 -8.00
CA GLU A 105 12.54 -19.36 -7.70
C GLU A 105 12.85 -20.37 -8.81
N SER A 106 11.84 -20.77 -9.58
CA SER A 106 12.01 -21.64 -10.74
C SER A 106 12.66 -20.95 -11.93
N ILE A 107 12.91 -19.64 -11.90
CA ILE A 107 13.58 -18.95 -13.00
C ILE A 107 15.09 -19.17 -12.90
N ASP A 108 15.70 -19.62 -14.02
CA ASP A 108 17.13 -19.52 -14.27
C ASP A 108 17.39 -18.19 -14.99
N PRO A 109 17.89 -17.16 -14.28
CA PRO A 109 18.03 -15.82 -14.85
C PRO A 109 19.16 -15.78 -15.88
N PRO A 110 19.04 -14.95 -16.93
CA PRO A 110 20.18 -14.63 -17.79
C PRO A 110 21.26 -13.86 -17.01
N ALA A 111 22.49 -13.86 -17.52
CA ALA A 111 23.66 -13.37 -16.82
C ALA A 111 23.51 -11.92 -16.32
N GLU A 112 22.83 -11.07 -17.09
CA GLU A 112 22.60 -9.65 -16.78
C GLU A 112 21.65 -9.42 -15.60
N TYR A 113 20.79 -10.39 -15.28
CA TYR A 113 19.77 -10.27 -14.24
C TYR A 113 20.01 -11.16 -13.01
N VAL A 114 21.20 -11.76 -12.88
CA VAL A 114 21.54 -12.62 -11.73
C VAL A 114 21.44 -11.88 -10.40
N ASN A 115 21.86 -10.62 -10.34
CA ASN A 115 21.82 -9.84 -9.10
C ASN A 115 20.38 -9.43 -8.74
N GLN A 116 19.59 -9.06 -9.74
CA GLN A 116 18.17 -8.75 -9.59
C GLN A 116 17.39 -9.98 -9.13
N GLN A 117 17.69 -11.16 -9.70
CA GLN A 117 17.11 -12.42 -9.24
C GLN A 117 17.47 -12.72 -7.77
N LYS A 118 18.70 -12.43 -7.33
CA LYS A 118 19.09 -12.59 -5.92
C LYS A 118 18.31 -11.66 -4.99
N ASP A 119 18.01 -10.44 -5.41
CA ASP A 119 17.14 -9.54 -4.63
C ASP A 119 15.71 -10.12 -4.53
N PHE A 120 15.16 -10.70 -5.60
CA PHE A 120 13.89 -11.44 -5.53
C PHE A 120 13.97 -12.63 -4.59
N GLU A 121 14.98 -13.50 -4.72
CA GLU A 121 15.17 -14.67 -3.84
C GLU A 121 15.28 -14.25 -2.36
N LYS A 122 15.94 -13.14 -2.08
CA LYS A 122 16.04 -12.59 -0.72
C LYS A 122 14.69 -12.09 -0.20
N ALA A 123 13.93 -11.33 -1.00
CA ALA A 123 12.57 -10.92 -0.65
C ALA A 123 11.66 -12.13 -0.38
N ILE A 124 11.71 -13.14 -1.26
CA ILE A 124 10.95 -14.39 -1.15
C ILE A 124 11.25 -15.11 0.17
N SER A 125 12.52 -15.15 0.59
CA SER A 125 12.89 -15.80 1.86
C SER A 125 12.20 -15.15 3.07
N TYR A 126 12.11 -13.82 3.11
CA TYR A 126 11.40 -13.09 4.16
C TYR A 126 9.89 -13.33 4.10
N PHE A 127 9.30 -13.30 2.90
CA PHE A 127 7.87 -13.59 2.72
C PHE A 127 7.52 -15.01 3.14
N ARG A 128 8.33 -16.02 2.79
CA ARG A 128 8.13 -17.40 3.22
C ARG A 128 8.18 -17.54 4.74
N GLU A 129 9.15 -16.90 5.40
CA GLU A 129 9.23 -16.94 6.87
C GLU A 129 7.99 -16.29 7.50
N SER A 130 7.57 -15.12 6.99
CA SER A 130 6.34 -14.46 7.41
C SER A 130 5.10 -15.35 7.25
N PHE A 131 4.94 -15.97 6.08
CA PHE A 131 3.82 -16.85 5.76
C PHE A 131 3.81 -18.12 6.61
N SER A 132 4.99 -18.63 6.99
CA SER A 132 5.10 -19.71 7.96
C SER A 132 4.55 -19.31 9.32
N LEU A 133 4.85 -18.10 9.80
CA LEU A 133 4.33 -17.59 11.08
C LEU A 133 2.81 -17.39 11.03
N ILE A 134 2.27 -16.89 9.90
CA ILE A 134 0.81 -16.81 9.70
C ILE A 134 0.19 -18.21 9.79
N ASN A 135 0.73 -19.17 9.04
CA ASN A 135 0.23 -20.55 9.10
C ASN A 135 0.28 -21.12 10.51
N GLU A 136 1.37 -20.89 11.25
CA GLU A 136 1.48 -21.32 12.65
C GLU A 136 0.35 -20.74 13.51
N VAL A 137 0.09 -19.42 13.40
CA VAL A 137 -0.97 -18.74 14.14
C VAL A 137 -2.34 -19.37 13.89
N PHE A 138 -2.66 -19.68 12.63
CA PHE A 138 -3.98 -20.16 12.24
C PHE A 138 -4.14 -21.69 12.27
N THR A 139 -3.08 -22.44 12.58
CA THR A 139 -3.12 -23.91 12.66
C THR A 139 -2.74 -24.48 14.03
N ARG A 140 -2.13 -23.69 14.92
CA ARG A 140 -1.77 -24.15 16.27
C ARG A 140 -2.98 -24.51 17.12
N LYS A 141 -2.75 -25.41 18.09
CA LYS A 141 -3.76 -25.87 19.05
C LYS A 141 -4.08 -24.76 20.06
N GLU A 142 -5.31 -24.75 20.58
CA GLU A 142 -5.79 -23.74 21.55
C GLU A 142 -5.04 -23.78 22.89
N LYS A 143 -4.60 -24.97 23.34
CA LYS A 143 -3.77 -25.11 24.55
C LYS A 143 -2.30 -24.88 24.19
N ARG A 144 -1.77 -23.76 24.66
CA ARG A 144 -0.36 -23.34 24.50
C ARG A 144 0.48 -23.84 25.67
N GLU A 145 1.73 -24.21 25.40
CA GLU A 145 2.70 -24.56 26.46
C GLU A 145 3.21 -23.28 27.13
N LYS A 146 3.65 -23.42 28.39
CA LYS A 146 4.17 -22.28 29.15
C LYS A 146 5.51 -21.83 28.56
N GLY A 147 5.53 -20.67 27.91
CA GLY A 147 6.72 -20.11 27.25
C GLY A 147 6.58 -19.95 25.74
N ASP A 148 5.48 -20.42 25.15
CA ASP A 148 5.18 -20.21 23.73
C ASP A 148 4.98 -18.72 23.42
N LYS A 149 5.44 -18.31 22.24
CA LYS A 149 5.16 -16.96 21.71
C LYS A 149 3.66 -16.81 21.48
N THR A 150 3.14 -15.66 21.90
CA THR A 150 1.75 -15.28 21.69
C THR A 150 1.46 -15.05 20.20
N ASP A 151 0.19 -15.13 19.84
CA ASP A 151 -0.30 -14.80 18.49
C ASP A 151 0.08 -13.40 18.06
N LYS A 152 0.01 -12.46 18.99
CA LYS A 152 0.44 -11.09 18.78
C LYS A 152 1.93 -11.01 18.43
N GLU A 153 2.79 -11.65 19.21
CA GLU A 153 4.25 -11.62 18.97
C GLU A 153 4.63 -12.27 17.62
N LEU A 154 3.97 -13.37 17.25
CA LEU A 154 4.21 -14.01 15.95
C LEU A 154 3.74 -13.13 14.80
N MET A 155 2.58 -12.49 14.91
CA MET A 155 2.06 -11.59 13.88
C MET A 155 2.89 -10.30 13.77
N GLU A 156 3.35 -9.72 14.88
CA GLU A 156 4.28 -8.58 14.87
C GLU A 156 5.63 -8.95 14.23
N LYS A 157 6.16 -10.15 14.49
CA LYS A 157 7.35 -10.65 13.79
C LYS A 157 7.07 -10.83 12.29
N SER A 158 5.92 -11.40 11.95
CA SER A 158 5.52 -11.63 10.55
C SER A 158 5.41 -10.33 9.76
N GLU A 159 4.83 -9.29 10.35
CA GLU A 159 4.75 -7.97 9.73
C GLU A 159 6.14 -7.34 9.50
N LYS A 160 7.05 -7.47 10.47
CA LYS A 160 8.44 -7.01 10.30
C LYS A 160 9.13 -7.73 9.15
N LEU A 161 8.96 -9.05 9.05
CA LEU A 161 9.54 -9.85 7.96
C LEU A 161 9.00 -9.41 6.59
N VAL A 162 7.69 -9.14 6.46
CA VAL A 162 7.14 -8.59 5.21
C VAL A 162 7.79 -7.26 4.86
N LYS A 163 7.91 -6.33 5.82
CA LYS A 163 8.56 -5.03 5.60
C LYS A 163 10.02 -5.18 5.14
N GLU A 164 10.76 -6.13 5.71
CA GLU A 164 12.15 -6.42 5.27
C GLU A 164 12.17 -7.03 3.86
N GLY A 165 11.22 -7.92 3.54
CA GLY A 165 11.05 -8.48 2.20
C GLY A 165 10.75 -7.41 1.15
N ASP A 166 9.87 -6.47 1.47
CA ASP A 166 9.47 -5.37 0.59
C ASP A 166 10.66 -4.50 0.16
N ILE A 167 11.66 -4.31 1.02
CA ILE A 167 12.87 -3.53 0.68
C ILE A 167 13.58 -4.16 -0.53
N TYR A 168 13.76 -5.48 -0.53
CA TYR A 168 14.41 -6.20 -1.63
C TYR A 168 13.50 -6.34 -2.84
N TRP A 169 12.20 -6.57 -2.62
CA TRP A 169 11.20 -6.69 -3.68
C TRP A 169 11.11 -5.40 -4.52
N LEU A 170 10.99 -4.25 -3.84
CA LEU A 170 10.91 -2.95 -4.49
C LEU A 170 12.21 -2.58 -5.18
N LYS A 171 13.36 -2.90 -4.58
CA LYS A 171 14.66 -2.71 -5.20
C LYS A 171 14.77 -3.49 -6.52
N ALA A 172 14.44 -4.78 -6.49
CA ALA A 172 14.51 -5.64 -7.66
C ALA A 172 13.63 -5.13 -8.82
N PHE A 173 12.39 -4.71 -8.52
CA PHE A 173 11.52 -4.14 -9.55
C PHE A 173 11.97 -2.78 -10.04
N LYS A 174 12.45 -1.91 -9.15
CA LYS A 174 12.96 -0.59 -9.52
C LYS A 174 14.12 -0.70 -10.50
N ASP A 175 15.03 -1.64 -10.26
CA ASP A 175 16.19 -1.87 -11.13
C ASP A 175 15.81 -2.41 -12.51
N LEU A 176 14.57 -2.91 -12.69
CA LEU A 176 14.03 -3.44 -13.94
C LEU A 176 13.12 -2.46 -14.70
N GLU A 177 12.77 -1.29 -14.15
CA GLU A 177 11.72 -0.42 -14.72
C GLU A 177 11.98 0.05 -16.16
N GLY A 178 13.25 0.22 -16.55
CA GLY A 178 13.60 0.59 -17.94
C GLY A 178 13.49 -0.57 -18.94
N ASP A 179 13.58 -1.79 -18.44
CA ASP A 179 13.62 -3.02 -19.24
C ASP A 179 12.23 -3.66 -19.36
N ILE A 180 11.34 -3.41 -18.39
CA ILE A 180 9.94 -3.85 -18.45
C ILE A 180 9.20 -3.05 -19.52
N LYS A 181 8.65 -3.74 -20.52
CA LYS A 181 7.91 -3.14 -21.63
C LYS A 181 6.41 -3.32 -21.45
N ILE A 182 5.66 -2.26 -21.72
CA ILE A 182 4.20 -2.22 -21.56
C ILE A 182 3.54 -2.08 -22.95
N GLY A 183 2.33 -2.63 -23.09
CA GLY A 183 1.54 -2.49 -24.30
C GLY A 183 2.14 -3.26 -25.49
N ASP A 184 2.48 -2.54 -26.55
CA ASP A 184 3.06 -3.08 -27.79
C ASP A 184 4.59 -3.28 -27.73
N GLY A 185 5.22 -2.97 -26.59
CA GLY A 185 6.65 -3.15 -26.38
C GLY A 185 7.48 -1.87 -26.59
N THR A 186 6.88 -0.77 -27.04
CA THR A 186 7.60 0.48 -27.35
C THR A 186 7.88 1.35 -26.13
N VAL A 187 7.06 1.24 -25.08
CA VAL A 187 7.11 2.08 -23.89
C VAL A 187 7.52 1.25 -22.68
N SER A 188 8.49 1.71 -21.89
CA SER A 188 8.87 1.08 -20.63
C SER A 188 8.06 1.59 -19.44
N VAL A 189 8.11 0.88 -18.31
CA VAL A 189 7.55 1.38 -17.04
C VAL A 189 8.21 2.70 -16.63
N LYS A 190 9.53 2.83 -16.85
CA LYS A 190 10.26 4.07 -16.59
C LYS A 190 9.72 5.24 -17.42
N ASP A 191 9.49 5.04 -18.72
CA ASP A 191 8.95 6.09 -19.60
C ASP A 191 7.57 6.56 -19.13
N LEU A 192 6.71 5.63 -18.69
CA LEU A 192 5.40 5.95 -18.13
C LEU A 192 5.51 6.75 -16.84
N LYS A 193 6.41 6.35 -15.92
CA LYS A 193 6.67 7.12 -14.69
C LYS A 193 7.18 8.53 -14.99
N GLU A 194 8.01 8.70 -16.01
CA GLU A 194 8.48 10.03 -16.42
C GLU A 194 7.35 10.90 -17.01
N LEU A 195 6.44 10.30 -17.77
CA LEU A 195 5.23 10.98 -18.26
C LEU A 195 4.28 11.37 -17.11
N ASP A 196 4.06 10.46 -16.17
CA ASP A 196 3.26 10.70 -14.97
C ASP A 196 3.85 11.86 -14.14
N LYS A 197 5.17 11.86 -13.92
CA LYS A 197 5.86 12.96 -13.22
C LYS A 197 5.67 14.30 -13.92
N LYS A 198 5.71 14.34 -15.25
CA LYS A 198 5.42 15.56 -16.03
C LYS A 198 3.96 16.03 -15.85
N ALA A 199 3.03 15.12 -15.58
CA ALA A 199 1.65 15.44 -15.23
C ALA A 199 1.45 15.82 -13.74
N GLY A 200 2.49 15.71 -12.91
CA GLY A 200 2.44 15.90 -11.46
C GLY A 200 1.97 14.67 -10.69
N ILE A 201 1.93 13.51 -11.33
CA ILE A 201 1.63 12.22 -10.69
C ILE A 201 2.97 11.60 -10.27
N ASN A 202 3.18 11.45 -8.98
CA ASN A 202 4.37 10.85 -8.40
C ASN A 202 4.00 9.92 -7.24
N THR A 203 3.62 8.69 -7.58
CA THR A 203 3.26 7.66 -6.60
C THR A 203 4.44 7.25 -5.73
N ASP A 204 5.69 7.35 -6.23
CA ASP A 204 6.89 7.09 -5.44
C ASP A 204 7.00 8.07 -4.25
N ASN A 205 6.64 9.35 -4.47
CA ASN A 205 6.57 10.35 -3.39
C ASN A 205 5.49 9.97 -2.36
N VAL A 206 4.30 9.58 -2.81
CA VAL A 206 3.20 9.17 -1.92
C VAL A 206 3.63 7.97 -1.06
N MET A 207 4.17 6.91 -1.67
CA MET A 207 4.63 5.71 -0.97
C MET A 207 5.71 6.01 0.06
N LYS A 208 6.63 6.93 -0.27
CA LYS A 208 7.72 7.33 0.61
C LYS A 208 7.24 8.18 1.80
N ASN A 209 6.30 9.08 1.56
CA ASN A 209 5.99 10.17 2.48
C ASN A 209 4.64 10.03 3.20
N VAL A 210 3.75 9.11 2.76
CA VAL A 210 2.43 8.89 3.38
C VAL A 210 2.35 7.47 3.91
N LYS A 211 2.40 7.30 5.23
CA LYS A 211 2.44 5.96 5.86
C LYS A 211 1.04 5.47 6.20
N ASP A 212 0.31 6.27 6.97
CA ASP A 212 -1.05 5.97 7.44
C ASP A 212 -2.02 7.13 7.18
N GLY A 213 -1.55 8.15 6.45
CA GLY A 213 -2.32 9.33 6.10
C GLY A 213 -2.25 10.44 7.15
N THR A 214 -1.70 10.21 8.35
CA THR A 214 -1.49 11.28 9.34
C THR A 214 -0.57 12.38 8.81
N GLU A 215 0.34 12.05 7.88
CA GLU A 215 1.19 13.03 7.23
C GLU A 215 0.40 14.04 6.39
N LEU A 216 -0.79 13.67 5.91
CA LEU A 216 -1.67 14.56 5.13
C LEU A 216 -2.36 15.63 5.99
N ILE A 217 -2.28 15.54 7.33
CA ILE A 217 -2.83 16.54 8.25
C ILE A 217 -2.18 17.90 7.97
N GLY A 218 -3.01 18.91 7.78
CA GLY A 218 -2.53 20.24 7.48
C GLY A 218 -3.59 21.17 6.89
N ASN A 219 -3.15 22.41 6.72
CA ASN A 219 -3.89 23.47 6.06
C ASN A 219 -3.41 23.56 4.62
N TRP A 220 -4.32 23.27 3.69
CA TRP A 220 -4.05 23.11 2.27
C TRP A 220 -4.78 24.16 1.47
N GLY A 221 -4.09 24.74 0.50
CA GLY A 221 -4.61 25.86 -0.27
C GLY A 221 -3.82 26.12 -1.53
N PHE A 222 -3.99 27.32 -2.07
CA PHE A 222 -3.35 27.76 -3.29
C PHE A 222 -2.52 29.00 -3.03
N LYS A 223 -1.38 29.12 -3.71
CA LYS A 223 -0.60 30.37 -3.70
C LYS A 223 -1.22 31.33 -4.71
N GLY A 224 -1.94 32.34 -4.22
CA GLY A 224 -2.48 33.44 -5.02
C GLY A 224 -1.50 34.60 -5.14
N THR A 225 -1.89 35.62 -5.91
CA THR A 225 -1.15 36.89 -6.01
C THR A 225 -1.13 37.65 -4.69
N ASP A 226 -2.25 37.60 -3.95
CA ASP A 226 -2.46 38.36 -2.72
C ASP A 226 -2.18 37.54 -1.45
N GLY A 227 -1.54 36.38 -1.61
CA GLY A 227 -1.19 35.47 -0.51
C GLY A 227 -1.84 34.09 -0.62
N PHE A 228 -1.84 33.38 0.51
CA PHE A 228 -2.32 32.01 0.59
C PHE A 228 -3.86 31.97 0.62
N ILE A 229 -4.45 31.17 -0.27
CA ILE A 229 -5.89 30.96 -0.36
C ILE A 229 -6.21 29.58 0.23
N MET A 230 -6.73 29.56 1.45
CA MET A 230 -7.14 28.32 2.12
C MET A 230 -8.28 27.64 1.36
N SER A 231 -8.23 26.31 1.28
CA SER A 231 -9.25 25.51 0.58
C SER A 231 -9.64 24.25 1.32
N LEU A 232 -8.71 23.56 1.98
CA LEU A 232 -8.93 22.28 2.67
C LEU A 232 -8.14 22.28 3.99
N ILE A 233 -8.78 21.84 5.07
CA ILE A 233 -8.14 21.61 6.37
C ILE A 233 -8.37 20.15 6.73
N LEU A 234 -7.30 19.39 6.90
CA LEU A 234 -7.33 18.02 7.41
C LEU A 234 -6.82 18.02 8.85
N LYS A 235 -7.67 17.61 9.80
CA LYS A 235 -7.36 17.69 11.25
C LYS A 235 -6.98 16.32 11.82
N GLY A 236 -6.24 16.34 12.93
CA GLY A 236 -5.75 15.15 13.62
C GLY A 236 -6.83 14.30 14.29
N ASP A 237 -7.98 14.90 14.60
CA ASP A 237 -9.17 14.20 15.10
C ASP A 237 -10.00 13.53 13.98
N LYS A 238 -9.42 13.41 12.78
CA LYS A 238 -10.06 12.84 11.58
C LYS A 238 -11.27 13.62 11.08
N THR A 239 -11.39 14.90 11.44
CA THR A 239 -12.35 15.83 10.82
C THR A 239 -11.70 16.65 9.71
N PHE A 240 -12.51 17.16 8.78
CA PHE A 240 -12.03 18.06 7.73
C PHE A 240 -12.98 19.24 7.52
N GLU A 241 -12.43 20.30 6.93
CA GLU A 241 -13.17 21.46 6.47
C GLU A 241 -12.73 21.82 5.05
N THR A 242 -13.67 22.24 4.21
CA THR A 242 -13.35 22.85 2.90
C THR A 242 -14.12 24.14 2.72
N TYR A 243 -13.51 25.07 1.99
CA TYR A 243 -14.02 26.42 1.78
C TYR A 243 -14.07 26.75 0.29
N GLY A 244 -15.04 27.56 -0.09
CA GLY A 244 -15.05 28.25 -1.38
C GLY A 244 -13.77 29.08 -1.55
N LYS A 245 -13.35 29.27 -2.81
CA LYS A 245 -12.12 29.98 -3.12
C LYS A 245 -12.12 31.40 -2.54
N GLY A 246 -11.17 31.68 -1.65
CA GLY A 246 -11.02 32.99 -1.02
C GLY A 246 -12.07 33.30 0.05
N GLU A 247 -12.87 32.31 0.44
CA GLU A 247 -13.94 32.54 1.42
C GLU A 247 -13.50 32.30 2.86
N TYR A 248 -12.42 31.55 3.10
CA TYR A 248 -11.90 31.34 4.45
C TYR A 248 -11.59 32.68 5.15
N PRO A 249 -12.00 32.85 6.44
CA PRO A 249 -12.65 31.87 7.31
C PRO A 249 -14.19 31.88 7.26
N ASN A 250 -14.80 32.68 6.37
CA ASN A 250 -16.25 32.74 6.20
C ASN A 250 -16.80 31.41 5.64
N LYS A 251 -17.82 30.86 6.29
CA LYS A 251 -18.45 29.59 5.92
C LYS A 251 -19.60 29.77 4.94
N LYS A 252 -19.41 30.64 3.93
CA LYS A 252 -20.44 30.91 2.91
C LYS A 252 -20.65 29.69 2.01
N ASN A 253 -19.60 29.20 1.36
CA ASN A 253 -19.57 27.92 0.66
C ASN A 253 -18.60 27.00 1.41
N TYR A 254 -19.16 26.08 2.18
CA TYR A 254 -18.41 25.34 3.19
C TYR A 254 -18.87 23.89 3.27
N ILE A 255 -17.94 22.97 3.48
CA ILE A 255 -18.26 21.56 3.72
C ILE A 255 -17.40 21.07 4.88
N GLU A 256 -18.00 20.33 5.81
CA GLU A 256 -17.29 19.63 6.87
C GLU A 256 -17.74 18.18 7.00
N GLY A 257 -16.89 17.40 7.65
CA GLY A 257 -17.18 16.02 8.00
C GLY A 257 -15.95 15.30 8.51
N THR A 258 -15.88 14.00 8.24
CA THR A 258 -14.74 13.16 8.64
C THR A 258 -13.95 12.68 7.44
N TRP A 259 -12.70 12.29 7.66
CA TRP A 259 -11.84 11.74 6.62
C TRP A 259 -11.11 10.49 7.09
N GLU A 260 -10.85 9.60 6.14
CA GLU A 260 -10.02 8.42 6.30
C GLU A 260 -9.08 8.30 5.10
N TYR A 261 -7.96 7.62 5.29
CA TYR A 261 -7.01 7.33 4.22
C TYR A 261 -6.85 5.82 4.07
N ASP A 262 -7.06 5.36 2.85
CA ASP A 262 -6.80 4.00 2.43
C ASP A 262 -5.41 3.97 1.78
N LYS A 263 -4.47 3.38 2.52
CA LYS A 263 -3.07 3.26 2.12
C LYS A 263 -2.91 2.37 0.89
N GLU A 264 -3.68 1.30 0.77
CA GLU A 264 -3.58 0.35 -0.35
C GLU A 264 -4.08 0.99 -1.64
N ALA A 265 -5.16 1.78 -1.55
CA ALA A 265 -5.73 2.48 -2.69
C ALA A 265 -5.11 3.86 -2.97
N PHE A 266 -4.16 4.32 -2.15
CA PHE A 266 -3.67 5.71 -2.12
C PHE A 266 -4.81 6.73 -2.17
N THR A 267 -5.90 6.47 -1.44
CA THR A 267 -7.15 7.22 -1.58
C THR A 267 -7.55 7.84 -0.26
N ILE A 268 -7.77 9.16 -0.27
CA ILE A 268 -8.46 9.86 0.82
C ILE A 268 -9.96 9.84 0.56
N TYR A 269 -10.72 9.44 1.56
CA TYR A 269 -12.17 9.49 1.54
C TYR A 269 -12.66 10.60 2.46
N LEU A 270 -13.46 11.52 1.91
CA LEU A 270 -14.14 12.57 2.65
C LEU A 270 -15.60 12.15 2.85
N HIS A 271 -16.02 12.00 4.10
CA HIS A 271 -17.38 11.69 4.51
C HIS A 271 -18.07 12.98 4.93
N LEU A 272 -19.01 13.45 4.11
CA LEU A 272 -19.64 14.76 4.26
C LEU A 272 -20.76 14.68 5.29
N ASN A 273 -20.68 15.53 6.32
CA ASN A 273 -21.68 15.63 7.38
C ASN A 273 -22.54 16.88 7.21
N LYS A 274 -21.93 17.99 6.81
CA LYS A 274 -22.62 19.28 6.63
C LYS A 274 -22.07 20.04 5.42
N ARG A 275 -22.98 20.69 4.69
CA ARG A 275 -22.68 21.55 3.54
C ARG A 275 -23.47 22.84 3.67
N LEU A 276 -22.80 23.97 3.45
CA LEU A 276 -23.41 25.29 3.30
C LEU A 276 -23.20 25.79 1.86
N VAL A 277 -24.26 26.34 1.28
CA VAL A 277 -24.24 27.07 0.00
C VAL A 277 -24.82 28.45 0.26
N ASP A 278 -24.04 29.49 -0.06
CA ASP A 278 -24.37 30.88 0.28
C ASP A 278 -24.76 31.10 1.76
N GLY A 279 -24.16 30.33 2.67
CA GLY A 279 -24.37 30.38 4.12
C GLY A 279 -25.59 29.59 4.61
N VAL A 280 -26.36 28.98 3.71
CA VAL A 280 -27.56 28.18 4.03
C VAL A 280 -27.23 26.70 3.96
N GLU A 281 -27.72 25.93 4.93
CA GLU A 281 -27.51 24.48 4.96
C GLU A 281 -28.22 23.80 3.78
N ASP A 282 -27.44 23.05 3.00
CA ASP A 282 -27.88 22.35 1.80
C ASP A 282 -27.88 20.83 2.01
N THR A 283 -28.75 20.13 1.29
CA THR A 283 -28.85 18.67 1.39
C THR A 283 -27.69 17.98 0.69
N ILE A 284 -27.00 17.10 1.41
CA ILE A 284 -25.87 16.31 0.87
C ILE A 284 -26.41 15.08 0.11
N GLN A 285 -26.37 15.13 -1.23
CA GLN A 285 -26.74 14.00 -2.07
C GLN A 285 -25.67 12.90 -2.09
N LYS A 286 -24.39 13.29 -2.11
CA LYS A 286 -23.24 12.36 -2.12
C LYS A 286 -22.47 12.49 -0.81
N LYS A 287 -22.70 11.54 0.10
CA LYS A 287 -22.10 11.54 1.46
C LYS A 287 -20.62 11.13 1.49
N LYS A 288 -20.08 10.55 0.43
CA LYS A 288 -18.68 10.09 0.36
C LYS A 288 -18.04 10.54 -0.94
N ILE A 289 -16.89 11.23 -0.84
CA ILE A 289 -16.07 11.62 -2.00
C ILE A 289 -14.71 10.95 -1.85
N ALA A 290 -14.24 10.31 -2.92
CA ALA A 290 -12.93 9.67 -2.99
C ALA A 290 -11.99 10.53 -3.84
N TYR A 291 -10.78 10.77 -3.32
CA TYR A 291 -9.69 11.37 -4.07
C TYR A 291 -8.46 10.49 -4.00
N LYS A 292 -7.87 10.17 -5.15
CA LYS A 292 -6.54 9.57 -5.20
C LYS A 292 -5.48 10.61 -4.88
N VAL A 293 -4.60 10.28 -3.94
CA VAL A 293 -3.39 11.03 -3.67
C VAL A 293 -2.38 10.68 -4.76
N GLN A 294 -2.11 11.63 -5.64
CA GLN A 294 -1.23 11.43 -6.79
C GLN A 294 0.21 11.90 -6.54
N ASP A 295 0.41 12.83 -5.61
CA ASP A 295 1.73 13.29 -5.17
C ASP A 295 1.63 13.87 -3.75
N TYR A 296 2.67 13.67 -2.94
CA TYR A 296 2.83 14.28 -1.63
C TYR A 296 4.32 14.32 -1.24
N ASP A 297 4.84 15.51 -0.97
CA ASP A 297 6.25 15.73 -0.58
C ASP A 297 6.44 16.42 0.77
N GLY A 298 5.34 16.65 1.51
CA GLY A 298 5.34 17.42 2.76
C GLY A 298 4.82 18.85 2.59
N GLU A 299 5.06 19.45 1.43
CA GLU A 299 4.72 20.84 1.11
C GLU A 299 3.64 20.94 0.01
N ASN A 300 3.60 19.97 -0.90
CA ASN A 300 2.68 19.87 -2.00
C ASN A 300 1.80 18.63 -1.84
N LEU A 301 0.52 18.75 -2.22
CA LEU A 301 -0.44 17.65 -2.23
C LEU A 301 -1.25 17.69 -3.51
N GLN A 302 -1.19 16.63 -4.31
CA GLN A 302 -2.02 16.49 -5.52
C GLN A 302 -3.12 15.46 -5.29
N LEU A 303 -4.38 15.89 -5.45
CA LEU A 303 -5.57 15.05 -5.33
C LEU A 303 -6.29 14.90 -6.67
N PHE A 304 -6.72 13.69 -7.01
CA PHE A 304 -7.48 13.41 -8.22
C PHE A 304 -8.83 12.76 -7.91
N ASN A 305 -9.90 13.35 -8.43
CA ASN A 305 -11.24 12.80 -8.31
C ASN A 305 -11.58 11.92 -9.52
N GLU A 306 -11.70 10.61 -9.33
CA GLU A 306 -11.99 9.68 -10.44
C GLU A 306 -13.41 9.85 -11.02
N THR A 307 -14.34 10.48 -10.30
CA THR A 307 -15.70 10.72 -10.81
C THR A 307 -15.75 11.96 -11.69
N SER A 308 -15.16 13.08 -11.25
CA SER A 308 -15.18 14.34 -11.99
C SER A 308 -13.99 14.54 -12.92
N PHE A 309 -13.00 13.64 -12.88
CA PHE A 309 -11.72 13.74 -13.60
C PHE A 309 -10.97 15.05 -13.31
N HIS A 310 -11.19 15.64 -12.14
CA HIS A 310 -10.56 16.88 -11.74
C HIS A 310 -9.35 16.62 -10.84
N THR A 311 -8.24 17.30 -11.14
CA THR A 311 -7.03 17.30 -10.32
C THR A 311 -6.92 18.62 -9.57
N ILE A 312 -6.67 18.54 -8.27
CA ILE A 312 -6.43 19.69 -7.40
C ILE A 312 -4.99 19.62 -6.91
N LYS A 313 -4.24 20.71 -7.07
CA LYS A 313 -2.87 20.84 -6.58
C LYS A 313 -2.84 21.85 -5.44
N TYR A 314 -2.60 21.35 -4.24
CA TYR A 314 -2.48 22.16 -3.05
C TYR A 314 -1.02 22.39 -2.68
N VAL A 315 -0.78 23.55 -2.07
CA VAL A 315 0.39 23.85 -1.28
C VAL A 315 -0.01 23.90 0.19
N LYS A 316 0.88 23.49 1.08
CA LYS A 316 0.71 23.57 2.52
C LYS A 316 0.86 25.02 2.97
N GLN A 317 0.06 25.44 3.95
CA GLN A 317 0.26 26.71 4.60
C GLN A 317 1.56 26.65 5.41
N SER A 318 2.51 27.50 5.06
CA SER A 318 3.75 27.72 5.82
C SER A 318 3.49 28.31 7.20
#